data_AF-A0A7S2TZJ7-F1
#
_entry.id   AF-A0A7S2TZJ7-F1
#
_cell.length_a   1.000
_cell.length_b   1.000
_cell.length_c   1.000
_cell.angle_alpha   90.00
_cell.angle_beta   90.00
_cell.angle_gamma   90.00
#
_symmetry.space_group_name_H-M   'P 1'
#
loop_
_entity.id
_entity.type
_entity.pdbx_description
1 polymer ?
#
loop_
_entity_poly.entity_id
_entity_poly.type
_entity_poly.pdbx_seq_one_letter_code
_entity_poly.pdbx_strand_id
1 'polypeptide(L)'
;QKPDYIKLILSMVEFTYFPQGGGEDQIMPSEVDMLTPGQYASKVVQMMLIHLRGKLDPIIPGIIQLLFKKLARVIALEGEIARSTEDEEDKEYYADTARYTKTVLLETICLAVYYNPVLFLSVCSRLKQVTQLFKLWIDSMKSLCSRQESLGISALGMTSLALVPQHQVPPELKGKGILQLMSTNVQQLIELKKMEDNEEEDSDGTESEDETQEFEDVDATKDAINEKHMEEIRGLAQKIRDVIHEDMKAGQHDEYLDEFLEPLYKLDKFQFFAETMDKFPKINPQAYQDWIKVMNGQQRQVVQQLISLGRKRAQESKSNEED
;
A
#
# COMPACT_ATOMS: atom_id res chain seq x y z
N GLN A 1 -9.79 3.32 32.87
CA GLN A 1 -8.73 3.32 31.84
C GLN A 1 -9.40 3.56 30.50
N LYS A 2 -8.94 4.54 29.70
CA LYS A 2 -9.42 4.69 28.32
C LYS A 2 -8.99 3.43 27.53
N PRO A 3 -9.86 2.81 26.71
CA PRO A 3 -9.48 1.66 25.90
C PRO A 3 -8.32 2.02 24.97
N ASP A 4 -7.38 1.09 24.80
CA ASP A 4 -6.36 1.19 23.76
C ASP A 4 -7.02 0.84 22.41
N TYR A 5 -7.67 1.83 21.79
CA TYR A 5 -8.45 1.64 20.57
C TYR A 5 -7.63 1.06 19.42
N ILE A 6 -6.33 1.34 19.39
CA ILE A 6 -5.40 0.79 18.40
C ILE A 6 -5.30 -0.74 18.54
N LYS A 7 -5.16 -1.24 19.78
CA LYS A 7 -5.17 -2.69 20.03
C LYS A 7 -6.52 -3.32 19.74
N LEU A 8 -7.62 -2.62 20.04
CA LEU A 8 -8.96 -3.11 19.72
C LEU A 8 -9.14 -3.30 18.21
N ILE A 9 -8.76 -2.30 17.40
CA ILE A 9 -8.85 -2.40 15.94
C ILE A 9 -7.97 -3.54 15.42
N LEU A 10 -6.76 -3.74 15.98
CA LEU A 10 -5.95 -4.89 15.60
C LEU A 10 -6.59 -6.24 15.94
N SER A 11 -7.21 -6.37 17.11
CA SER A 11 -7.94 -7.58 17.46
C SER A 11 -9.12 -7.81 16.51
N MET A 12 -9.78 -6.75 16.04
CA MET A 12 -10.83 -6.85 15.02
C MET A 12 -10.26 -7.30 13.67
N VAL A 13 -9.14 -6.73 13.22
CA VAL A 13 -8.45 -7.14 11.97
C VAL A 13 -8.01 -8.61 12.07
N GLU A 14 -7.43 -9.02 13.19
CA GLU A 14 -7.03 -10.41 13.42
C GLU A 14 -8.23 -11.36 13.38
N PHE A 15 -9.33 -10.99 14.04
CA PHE A 15 -10.57 -11.77 14.03
C PHE A 15 -11.16 -11.89 12.62
N THR A 16 -11.18 -10.79 11.85
CA THR A 16 -11.67 -10.82 10.46
C THR A 16 -10.76 -11.62 9.54
N TYR A 17 -9.44 -11.60 9.75
CA TYR A 17 -8.52 -12.42 8.96
C TYR A 17 -8.62 -13.90 9.31
N PHE A 18 -8.82 -14.21 10.59
CA PHE A 18 -8.79 -15.55 11.17
C PHE A 18 -9.92 -15.71 12.21
N PRO A 19 -11.17 -15.89 11.77
CA PRO A 19 -12.28 -16.06 12.70
C PRO A 19 -12.03 -17.32 13.54
N GLN A 20 -12.07 -17.18 14.87
CA GLN A 20 -11.99 -18.32 15.78
C GLN A 20 -13.40 -18.79 16.13
N GLY A 21 -13.59 -20.11 16.17
CA GLY A 21 -14.88 -20.75 16.44
C GLY A 21 -15.51 -20.30 17.76
N GLY A 22 -16.75 -19.81 17.70
CA GLY A 22 -17.58 -19.47 18.86
C GLY A 22 -18.54 -20.59 19.24
N GLY A 23 -18.09 -21.54 20.07
CA GLY A 23 -18.94 -22.60 20.64
C GLY A 23 -19.41 -23.67 19.64
N GLU A 24 -19.91 -24.80 20.17
CA GLU A 24 -20.24 -26.01 19.40
C GLU A 24 -21.38 -25.85 18.38
N ASP A 25 -22.14 -24.74 18.43
CA ASP A 25 -23.36 -24.52 17.62
C ASP A 25 -23.23 -23.41 16.54
N GLN A 26 -22.09 -22.72 16.40
CA GLN A 26 -21.92 -21.72 15.33
C GLN A 26 -21.37 -22.35 14.04
N ILE A 27 -22.14 -22.24 12.95
CA ILE A 27 -21.63 -22.49 11.60
C ILE A 27 -20.60 -21.41 11.29
N MET A 28 -19.33 -21.82 11.21
CA MET A 28 -18.24 -20.92 10.85
C MET A 28 -18.34 -20.54 9.38
N PRO A 29 -18.14 -19.25 9.02
CA PRO A 29 -17.95 -18.86 7.63
C PRO A 29 -16.80 -19.68 7.04
N SER A 30 -16.96 -20.12 5.79
CA SER A 30 -15.85 -20.72 5.07
C SER A 30 -14.74 -19.69 4.88
N GLU A 31 -13.52 -20.14 4.62
CA GLU A 31 -12.43 -19.18 4.38
C GLU A 31 -12.61 -18.36 3.11
N VAL A 32 -13.35 -18.89 2.14
CA VAL A 32 -13.75 -18.19 0.93
C VAL A 32 -14.69 -17.03 1.27
N ASP A 33 -15.64 -17.26 2.19
CA ASP A 33 -16.53 -16.20 2.72
C ASP A 33 -15.74 -15.10 3.44
N MET A 34 -14.54 -15.40 3.93
CA MET A 34 -13.64 -14.47 4.63
C MET A 34 -12.65 -13.74 3.71
N LEU A 35 -12.81 -13.84 2.39
CA LEU A 35 -12.02 -13.06 1.43
C LEU A 35 -12.45 -11.59 1.45
N THR A 36 -13.73 -11.32 1.21
CA THR A 36 -14.29 -9.96 1.17
C THR A 36 -14.16 -9.21 2.51
N PRO A 37 -14.53 -9.79 3.67
CA PRO A 37 -14.22 -9.19 4.98
C PRO A 37 -12.72 -8.92 5.16
N GLY A 38 -11.86 -9.80 4.65
CA GLY A 38 -10.41 -9.62 4.66
C GLY A 38 -9.93 -8.42 3.84
N GLN A 39 -10.62 -8.08 2.74
CA GLN A 39 -10.32 -6.88 1.94
C GLN A 39 -10.60 -5.62 2.77
N TYR A 40 -11.78 -5.53 3.40
CA TYR A 40 -12.15 -4.41 4.27
C TYR A 40 -11.19 -4.25 5.45
N ALA A 41 -10.86 -5.34 6.14
CA ALA A 41 -9.87 -5.30 7.23
C ALA A 41 -8.49 -4.80 6.75
N SER A 42 -8.11 -5.11 5.51
CA SER A 42 -6.88 -4.59 4.91
C SER A 42 -6.97 -3.09 4.61
N LYS A 43 -8.08 -2.62 4.04
CA LYS A 43 -8.34 -1.18 3.81
C LYS A 43 -8.32 -0.38 5.10
N VAL A 44 -8.88 -0.91 6.19
CA VAL A 44 -8.76 -0.32 7.54
C VAL A 44 -7.30 -0.15 7.95
N VAL A 45 -6.48 -1.18 7.77
CA VAL A 45 -5.04 -1.10 8.06
C VAL A 45 -4.38 -0.03 7.19
N GLN A 46 -4.74 0.10 5.92
CA GLN A 46 -4.23 1.16 5.04
C GLN A 46 -4.57 2.55 5.59
N MET A 47 -5.83 2.79 5.98
CA MET A 47 -6.26 4.06 6.59
C MET A 47 -5.46 4.36 7.87
N MET A 48 -5.26 3.37 8.73
CA MET A 48 -4.44 3.54 9.93
C MET A 48 -3.00 3.94 9.57
N LEU A 49 -2.38 3.27 8.59
CA LEU A 49 -1.01 3.57 8.16
C LEU A 49 -0.87 4.99 7.61
N ILE A 50 -1.90 5.51 6.94
CA ILE A 50 -1.90 6.87 6.38
C ILE A 50 -2.09 7.90 7.50
N HIS A 51 -3.16 7.77 8.28
CA HIS A 51 -3.63 8.81 9.20
C HIS A 51 -2.98 8.78 10.58
N LEU A 52 -2.38 7.66 10.98
CA LEU A 52 -1.80 7.47 12.31
C LEU A 52 -0.26 7.37 12.27
N ARG A 53 0.38 8.10 11.35
CA ARG A 53 1.85 8.08 11.18
C ARG A 53 2.59 8.41 12.48
N GLY A 54 3.58 7.56 12.81
CA GLY A 54 4.38 7.63 14.03
C GLY A 54 3.70 7.08 15.30
N LYS A 55 2.39 6.85 15.27
CA LYS A 55 1.63 6.33 16.44
C LYS A 55 1.50 4.81 16.43
N LEU A 56 1.68 4.18 15.26
CA LEU A 56 1.53 2.74 15.10
C LEU A 56 2.81 1.95 15.36
N ASP A 57 3.96 2.60 15.50
CA ASP A 57 5.28 1.93 15.60
C ASP A 57 5.31 0.73 16.59
N PRO A 58 4.69 0.80 17.80
CA PRO A 58 4.66 -0.32 18.72
C PRO A 58 3.90 -1.56 18.20
N ILE A 59 2.96 -1.36 17.27
CA ILE A 59 2.05 -2.39 16.78
C ILE A 59 2.27 -2.79 15.32
N ILE A 60 3.04 -2.01 14.54
CA ILE A 60 3.43 -2.34 13.16
C ILE A 60 3.97 -3.78 13.03
N PRO A 61 4.81 -4.31 13.95
CA PRO A 61 5.24 -5.70 13.86
C PRO A 61 4.09 -6.72 13.85
N GLY A 62 3.03 -6.48 14.63
CA GLY A 62 1.84 -7.32 14.66
C GLY A 62 1.03 -7.21 13.36
N ILE A 63 0.85 -5.98 12.85
CA ILE A 63 0.21 -5.75 11.54
C ILE A 63 0.91 -6.54 10.44
N ILE A 64 2.24 -6.40 10.33
CA ILE A 64 3.03 -7.09 9.28
C ILE A 64 2.89 -8.61 9.40
N GLN A 65 2.90 -9.15 10.62
CA GLN A 65 2.70 -10.58 10.85
C GLN A 65 1.32 -11.06 10.37
N LEU A 66 0.26 -10.32 10.70
CA LEU A 66 -1.10 -10.64 10.28
C LEU A 66 -1.24 -10.58 8.76
N LEU A 67 -0.69 -9.54 8.12
CA LEU A 67 -0.70 -9.39 6.66
C LEU A 67 0.00 -10.56 5.97
N PHE A 68 1.20 -10.95 6.43
CA PHE A 68 1.91 -12.10 5.83
C PHE A 68 1.18 -13.41 6.03
N LYS A 69 0.62 -13.63 7.22
CA LYS A 69 -0.16 -14.84 7.49
C LYS A 69 -1.40 -14.90 6.59
N LYS A 70 -2.12 -13.79 6.43
CA LYS A 70 -3.33 -13.74 5.59
C LYS A 70 -2.98 -13.89 4.11
N LEU A 71 -1.93 -13.21 3.65
CA LEU A 71 -1.43 -13.32 2.27
C LEU A 71 -1.03 -14.76 1.92
N ALA A 72 -0.30 -15.44 2.81
CA ALA A 72 0.06 -16.83 2.62
C ALA A 72 -1.18 -17.74 2.52
N ARG A 73 -2.22 -17.48 3.33
CA ARG A 73 -3.47 -18.25 3.27
C ARG A 73 -4.24 -18.00 1.98
N VAL A 74 -4.35 -16.74 1.55
CA VAL A 74 -5.02 -16.38 0.28
C VAL A 74 -4.33 -17.03 -0.92
N ILE A 75 -2.99 -17.07 -0.95
CA ILE A 75 -2.24 -17.77 -2.01
C ILE A 75 -2.54 -19.28 -2.01
N ALA A 76 -2.60 -19.90 -0.83
CA ALA A 76 -2.97 -21.31 -0.73
C ALA A 76 -4.41 -21.55 -1.22
N LEU A 77 -5.34 -20.69 -0.82
CA LEU A 77 -6.75 -20.77 -1.18
C LEU A 77 -6.98 -20.58 -2.68
N GLU A 78 -6.28 -19.65 -3.32
CA GLU A 78 -6.31 -19.47 -4.79
C GLU A 78 -5.92 -20.78 -5.52
N GLY A 79 -4.95 -21.52 -4.99
CA GLY A 79 -4.57 -22.84 -5.51
C GLY A 79 -5.57 -23.95 -5.17
N GLU A 80 -6.33 -23.84 -4.10
CA GLU A 80 -7.43 -24.75 -3.75
C GLU A 80 -8.64 -24.51 -4.67
N ILE A 81 -9.07 -23.26 -4.86
CA ILE A 81 -10.15 -22.85 -5.78
C ILE A 81 -9.85 -23.31 -7.20
N ALA A 82 -8.62 -23.10 -7.69
CA ALA A 82 -8.23 -23.54 -9.03
C ALA A 82 -8.40 -25.06 -9.26
N ARG A 83 -8.38 -25.86 -8.19
CA ARG A 83 -8.54 -27.31 -8.20
C ARG A 83 -9.93 -27.78 -7.75
N SER A 84 -10.85 -26.87 -7.40
CA SER A 84 -12.19 -27.22 -6.95
C SER A 84 -13.00 -27.85 -8.09
N THR A 85 -13.99 -28.67 -7.72
CA THR A 85 -14.97 -29.26 -8.64
C THR A 85 -16.29 -28.50 -8.61
N GLU A 86 -16.27 -27.25 -8.15
CA GLU A 86 -17.42 -26.35 -8.15
C GLU A 86 -17.83 -26.01 -9.59
N ASP A 87 -19.01 -25.40 -9.73
CA ASP A 87 -19.43 -24.85 -11.03
C ASP A 87 -18.41 -23.82 -11.52
N GLU A 88 -18.19 -23.74 -12.83
CA GLU A 88 -17.17 -22.84 -13.40
C GLU A 88 -17.48 -21.37 -13.10
N GLU A 89 -18.77 -20.98 -12.99
CA GLU A 89 -19.15 -19.61 -12.64
C GLU A 89 -18.75 -19.25 -11.19
N ASP A 90 -19.07 -20.13 -10.23
CA ASP A 90 -18.70 -19.95 -8.82
C ASP A 90 -17.17 -19.94 -8.64
N LYS A 91 -16.49 -20.84 -9.36
CA LYS A 91 -15.04 -20.95 -9.33
C LYS A 91 -14.34 -19.70 -9.87
N GLU A 92 -14.82 -19.14 -10.98
CA GLU A 92 -14.30 -17.90 -11.55
C GLU A 92 -14.50 -16.73 -10.57
N TYR A 93 -15.70 -16.62 -10.00
CA TYR A 93 -16.02 -15.61 -8.99
C TYR A 93 -15.08 -15.67 -7.76
N TYR A 94 -14.85 -16.87 -7.21
CA TYR A 94 -13.96 -17.03 -6.06
C TYR A 94 -12.49 -16.81 -6.41
N ALA A 95 -12.08 -17.21 -7.61
CA ALA A 95 -10.71 -16.98 -8.09
C ALA A 95 -10.41 -15.49 -8.21
N ASP A 96 -11.34 -14.71 -8.77
CA ASP A 96 -11.20 -13.27 -8.90
C ASP A 96 -11.26 -12.55 -7.54
N THR A 97 -12.16 -12.99 -6.65
CA THR A 97 -12.21 -12.48 -5.28
C THR A 97 -10.91 -12.75 -4.53
N ALA A 98 -10.32 -13.94 -4.69
CA ALA A 98 -9.01 -14.27 -4.09
C ALA A 98 -7.88 -13.43 -4.69
N ARG A 99 -7.87 -13.24 -6.02
CA ARG A 99 -6.90 -12.41 -6.73
C ARG A 99 -6.97 -10.96 -6.25
N TYR A 100 -8.18 -10.41 -6.12
CA TYR A 100 -8.39 -9.07 -5.62
C TYR A 100 -7.92 -8.93 -4.16
N THR A 101 -8.27 -9.89 -3.30
CA THR A 101 -7.81 -9.93 -1.90
C THR A 101 -6.29 -9.93 -1.80
N LYS A 102 -5.61 -10.71 -2.65
CA LYS A 102 -4.14 -10.75 -2.75
C LYS A 102 -3.58 -9.38 -3.13
N THR A 103 -4.18 -8.69 -4.11
CA THR A 103 -3.81 -7.33 -4.51
C THR A 103 -3.91 -6.35 -3.34
N VAL A 104 -5.05 -6.31 -2.64
CA VAL A 104 -5.25 -5.38 -1.50
C VAL A 104 -4.27 -5.67 -0.34
N LEU A 105 -3.97 -6.95 -0.07
CA LEU A 105 -2.96 -7.31 0.93
C LEU A 105 -1.56 -6.84 0.53
N LEU A 106 -1.19 -6.99 -0.75
CA LEU A 106 0.08 -6.50 -1.26
C LEU A 106 0.18 -4.97 -1.22
N GLU A 107 -0.86 -4.24 -1.58
CA GLU A 107 -0.94 -2.77 -1.43
C GLU A 107 -0.71 -2.37 0.03
N THR A 108 -1.39 -3.04 0.96
CA THR A 108 -1.25 -2.77 2.39
C THR A 108 0.17 -3.02 2.88
N ILE A 109 0.85 -4.03 2.34
CA ILE A 109 2.27 -4.29 2.61
C ILE A 109 3.15 -3.18 2.03
N CYS A 110 2.90 -2.75 0.79
CA CYS A 110 3.61 -1.63 0.16
C CYS A 110 3.48 -0.35 1.01
N LEU A 111 2.28 -0.10 1.54
CA LEU A 111 2.02 1.00 2.46
C LEU A 111 2.76 0.86 3.79
N ALA A 112 2.85 -0.35 4.36
CA ALA A 112 3.65 -0.58 5.55
C ALA A 112 5.15 -0.32 5.31
N VAL A 113 5.64 -0.60 4.10
CA VAL A 113 7.01 -0.24 3.67
C VAL A 113 7.15 1.29 3.57
N TYR A 114 6.21 1.98 2.91
CA TYR A 114 6.21 3.44 2.80
C TYR A 114 6.13 4.15 4.17
N TYR A 115 5.33 3.59 5.08
CA TYR A 115 5.16 4.11 6.44
C TYR A 115 6.51 4.20 7.18
N ASN A 116 7.22 3.07 7.28
CA ASN A 116 8.53 2.98 7.93
C ASN A 116 9.34 1.80 7.36
N PRO A 117 10.18 2.02 6.33
CA PRO A 117 10.84 0.94 5.61
C PRO A 117 11.90 0.23 6.47
N VAL A 118 12.51 0.94 7.42
CA VAL A 118 13.50 0.37 8.36
C VAL A 118 12.83 -0.63 9.30
N LEU A 119 11.73 -0.23 9.94
CA LEU A 119 10.97 -1.09 10.84
C LEU A 119 10.40 -2.29 10.07
N PHE A 120 9.85 -2.06 8.88
CA PHE A 120 9.33 -3.12 8.03
C PHE A 120 10.39 -4.18 7.72
N LEU A 121 11.57 -3.78 7.23
CA LEU A 121 12.65 -4.69 6.91
C LEU A 121 13.16 -5.45 8.15
N SER A 122 13.24 -4.79 9.31
CA SER A 122 13.60 -5.45 10.58
C SER A 122 12.63 -6.57 10.94
N VAL A 123 11.32 -6.34 10.79
CA VAL A 123 10.28 -7.35 11.03
C VAL A 123 10.39 -8.48 10.01
N CYS A 124 10.55 -8.18 8.72
CA CYS A 124 10.72 -9.18 7.67
C CYS A 124 11.94 -10.09 7.89
N SER A 125 13.06 -9.52 8.33
CA SER A 125 14.26 -10.30 8.68
C SER A 125 14.00 -11.23 9.85
N ARG A 126 13.30 -10.77 10.90
CA ARG A 126 12.93 -11.62 12.06
C ARG A 126 12.00 -12.75 11.65
N LEU A 127 11.08 -12.50 10.73
CA LEU A 127 10.15 -13.51 10.19
C LEU A 127 10.79 -14.42 9.14
N LYS A 128 12.02 -14.12 8.68
CA LYS A 128 12.70 -14.81 7.57
C LYS A 128 11.89 -14.80 6.26
N GLN A 129 11.12 -13.73 6.04
CA GLN A 129 10.22 -13.57 4.89
C GLN A 129 10.78 -12.65 3.79
N VAL A 130 11.96 -12.06 3.98
CA VAL A 130 12.53 -11.04 3.07
C VAL A 130 12.51 -11.51 1.61
N THR A 131 13.19 -12.63 1.28
CA THR A 131 13.29 -13.10 -0.11
C THR A 131 11.95 -13.48 -0.71
N GLN A 132 11.11 -14.19 0.04
CA GLN A 132 9.80 -14.65 -0.44
C GLN A 132 8.89 -13.46 -0.74
N LEU A 133 8.87 -12.46 0.14
CA LEU A 133 8.07 -11.27 -0.04
C LEU A 133 8.48 -10.49 -1.28
N PHE A 134 9.75 -10.11 -1.41
CA PHE A 134 10.19 -9.26 -2.51
C PHE A 134 10.07 -9.97 -3.86
N LYS A 135 10.27 -11.30 -3.87
CA LYS A 135 9.95 -12.11 -5.05
C LYS A 135 8.46 -12.04 -5.39
N LEU A 136 7.59 -12.30 -4.41
CA LEU A 136 6.15 -12.24 -4.61
C LEU A 136 5.68 -10.86 -5.08
N TRP A 137 6.23 -9.78 -4.51
CA TRP A 137 5.92 -8.41 -4.90
C TRP A 137 6.31 -8.17 -6.36
N ILE A 138 7.53 -8.52 -6.77
CA ILE A 138 7.98 -8.39 -8.17
C ILE A 138 7.13 -9.25 -9.12
N ASP A 139 6.82 -10.50 -8.73
CA ASP A 139 6.05 -11.43 -9.56
C ASP A 139 4.58 -10.98 -9.69
N SER A 140 4.03 -10.33 -8.65
CA SER A 140 2.65 -9.80 -8.62
C SER A 140 2.53 -8.42 -9.24
N MET A 141 3.60 -7.87 -9.82
CA MET A 141 3.57 -6.55 -10.44
C MET A 141 2.55 -6.47 -11.57
N LYS A 142 2.43 -7.51 -12.40
CA LYS A 142 1.47 -7.51 -13.51
C LYS A 142 0.03 -7.36 -13.03
N SER A 143 -0.34 -8.00 -11.91
CA SER A 143 -1.67 -7.83 -11.33
C SER A 143 -1.85 -6.46 -10.67
N LEU A 144 -0.79 -5.89 -10.06
CA LEU A 144 -0.83 -4.54 -9.50
C LEU A 144 -0.92 -3.45 -10.59
N CYS A 145 -0.31 -3.67 -11.75
CA CYS A 145 -0.38 -2.78 -12.92
C CYS A 145 -1.77 -2.72 -13.58
N SER A 146 -2.81 -3.36 -13.02
CA SER A 146 -4.17 -3.23 -13.55
C SER A 146 -4.85 -1.93 -13.10
N ARG A 147 -4.33 -1.26 -12.07
CA ARG A 147 -4.92 -0.04 -11.50
C ARG A 147 -3.84 0.99 -11.17
N GLN A 148 -4.15 2.25 -11.46
CA GLN A 148 -3.27 3.40 -11.22
C GLN A 148 -2.91 3.54 -9.74
N GLU A 149 -3.88 3.40 -8.85
CA GLU A 149 -3.71 3.56 -7.40
C GLU A 149 -2.81 2.46 -6.83
N SER A 150 -3.08 1.20 -7.18
CA SER A 150 -2.29 0.04 -6.79
C SER A 150 -0.82 0.20 -7.19
N LEU A 151 -0.60 0.67 -8.42
CA LEU A 151 0.73 0.89 -8.97
C LEU A 151 1.44 2.06 -8.26
N GLY A 152 0.74 3.16 -8.01
CA GLY A 152 1.26 4.31 -7.26
C GLY A 152 1.66 3.94 -5.83
N ILE A 153 0.84 3.16 -5.12
CA ILE A 153 1.15 2.65 -3.78
C ILE A 153 2.41 1.77 -3.79
N SER A 154 2.50 0.85 -4.75
CA SER A 154 3.69 0.02 -4.93
C SER A 154 4.94 0.86 -5.19
N ALA A 155 4.84 1.88 -6.05
CA ALA A 155 5.94 2.77 -6.37
C ALA A 155 6.42 3.58 -5.14
N LEU A 156 5.51 4.03 -4.28
CA LEU A 156 5.86 4.67 -3.00
C LEU A 156 6.64 3.73 -2.08
N GLY A 157 6.15 2.51 -1.91
CA GLY A 157 6.80 1.49 -1.10
C GLY A 157 8.22 1.22 -1.60
N MET A 158 8.39 0.95 -2.90
CA MET A 158 9.71 0.68 -3.47
C MET A 158 10.64 1.89 -3.43
N THR A 159 10.13 3.09 -3.72
CA THR A 159 10.92 4.33 -3.63
C THR A 159 11.46 4.54 -2.22
N SER A 160 10.64 4.28 -1.19
CA SER A 160 11.03 4.44 0.21
C SER A 160 12.21 3.55 0.64
N LEU A 161 12.42 2.41 -0.02
CA LEU A 161 13.55 1.53 0.27
C LEU A 161 14.90 2.17 -0.05
N ALA A 162 14.95 3.13 -0.98
CA ALA A 162 16.18 3.88 -1.29
C ALA A 162 16.66 4.75 -0.10
N LEU A 163 15.75 5.09 0.82
CA LEU A 163 16.04 5.87 2.03
C LEU A 163 16.55 5.02 3.20
N VAL A 164 16.56 3.69 3.09
CA VAL A 164 17.03 2.80 4.16
C VAL A 164 18.56 2.82 4.21
N PRO A 165 19.19 3.15 5.34
CA PRO A 165 20.64 3.10 5.47
C PRO A 165 21.21 1.69 5.22
N GLN A 166 22.33 1.60 4.50
CA GLN A 166 22.94 0.33 4.07
C GLN A 166 23.17 -0.71 5.19
N HIS A 167 23.44 -0.25 6.42
CA HIS A 167 23.65 -1.13 7.56
C HIS A 167 22.35 -1.78 8.09
N GLN A 168 21.18 -1.23 7.73
CA GLN A 168 19.85 -1.71 8.11
C GLN A 168 19.17 -2.51 7.00
N VAL A 169 19.74 -2.53 5.79
CA VAL A 169 19.26 -3.37 4.70
C VAL A 169 19.57 -4.85 5.02
N PRO A 170 18.59 -5.76 4.94
CA PRO A 170 18.82 -7.20 5.13
C PRO A 170 19.86 -7.75 4.15
N PRO A 171 20.71 -8.72 4.55
CA PRO A 171 21.71 -9.31 3.67
C PRO A 171 21.15 -9.81 2.32
N GLU A 172 19.94 -10.34 2.33
CA GLU A 172 19.24 -10.88 1.16
C GLU A 172 18.90 -9.80 0.11
N LEU A 173 18.81 -8.54 0.52
CA LEU A 173 18.54 -7.41 -0.38
C LEU A 173 19.79 -6.60 -0.72
N LYS A 174 20.93 -6.85 -0.07
CA LYS A 174 22.16 -6.13 -0.40
C LYS A 174 22.63 -6.46 -1.81
N GLY A 175 23.34 -5.52 -2.43
CA GLY A 175 23.87 -5.70 -3.78
C GLY A 175 22.73 -5.86 -4.79
N LYS A 176 22.68 -6.98 -5.51
CA LYS A 176 21.76 -7.16 -6.65
C LYS A 176 20.28 -7.05 -6.28
N GLY A 177 19.88 -7.39 -5.04
CA GLY A 177 18.47 -7.35 -4.63
C GLY A 177 17.89 -5.94 -4.65
N ILE A 178 18.53 -4.99 -3.97
CA ILE A 178 18.10 -3.58 -3.98
C ILE A 178 18.18 -2.97 -5.37
N LEU A 179 19.18 -3.35 -6.19
CA LEU A 179 19.30 -2.88 -7.57
C LEU A 179 18.14 -3.36 -8.46
N GLN A 180 17.70 -4.61 -8.26
CA GLN A 180 16.54 -5.16 -8.95
C GLN A 180 15.27 -4.40 -8.54
N LEU A 181 15.06 -4.19 -7.24
CA LEU A 181 13.91 -3.43 -6.74
C LEU A 181 13.86 -2.01 -7.29
N MET A 182 14.99 -1.29 -7.30
CA MET A 182 15.06 0.06 -7.88
C MET A 182 14.77 0.05 -9.39
N SER A 183 15.25 -0.95 -10.12
CA SER A 183 14.97 -1.07 -11.56
C SER A 183 13.50 -1.40 -11.82
N THR A 184 12.90 -2.28 -11.00
CA THR A 184 11.46 -2.58 -11.04
C THR A 184 10.63 -1.34 -10.71
N ASN A 185 11.05 -0.53 -9.72
CA ASN A 185 10.37 0.72 -9.38
C ASN A 185 10.35 1.71 -10.55
N VAL A 186 11.46 1.85 -11.29
CA VAL A 186 11.50 2.69 -12.49
C VAL A 186 10.49 2.19 -13.55
N GLN A 187 10.37 0.88 -13.74
CA GLN A 187 9.36 0.33 -14.67
C GLN A 187 7.94 0.67 -14.21
N GLN A 188 7.66 0.62 -12.91
CA GLN A 188 6.35 1.01 -12.36
C GLN A 188 6.04 2.48 -12.63
N LEU A 189 6.99 3.37 -12.40
CA LEU A 189 6.79 4.81 -12.64
C LEU A 189 6.60 5.11 -14.14
N ILE A 190 7.21 4.34 -15.03
CA ILE A 190 6.95 4.45 -16.48
C ILE A 190 5.51 4.05 -16.81
N GLU A 191 5.05 2.89 -16.32
CA GLU A 191 3.69 2.45 -16.57
C GLU A 191 2.65 3.37 -15.92
N LEU A 192 2.93 3.87 -14.72
CA LEU A 192 2.08 4.85 -14.05
C LEU A 192 1.94 6.13 -14.87
N LYS A 193 3.07 6.65 -15.40
CA LYS A 193 3.03 7.83 -16.27
C LYS A 193 2.17 7.59 -17.52
N LYS A 194 2.26 6.39 -18.12
CA LYS A 194 1.45 6.06 -19.30
C LYS A 194 -0.04 5.99 -18.97
N MET A 195 -0.41 5.52 -17.77
CA MET A 195 -1.81 5.51 -17.33
C MET A 195 -2.31 6.94 -17.17
N GLU A 196 -1.56 7.80 -16.46
CA GLU A 196 -1.89 9.22 -16.31
C GLU A 196 -2.01 9.93 -17.67
N ASP A 197 -1.07 9.71 -18.60
CA ASP A 197 -1.10 10.32 -19.94
C ASP A 197 -2.35 9.87 -20.75
N ASN A 198 -2.76 8.61 -20.64
CA ASN A 198 -3.93 8.09 -21.37
C ASN A 198 -5.26 8.60 -20.78
N GLU A 199 -5.33 8.77 -19.45
CA GLU A 199 -6.49 9.35 -18.78
C GLU A 199 -6.70 10.82 -19.19
N GLU A 200 -5.62 11.58 -19.35
CA GLU A 200 -5.66 12.96 -19.85
C GLU A 200 -6.11 13.04 -21.32
N GLU A 201 -5.70 12.10 -22.18
CA GLU A 201 -6.11 12.05 -23.59
C GLU A 201 -7.60 11.68 -23.79
N ASP A 202 -8.18 10.86 -22.91
CA ASP A 202 -9.62 10.51 -22.93
C ASP A 202 -10.50 11.62 -22.28
N SER A 203 -9.91 12.52 -21.50
CA SER A 203 -10.60 13.63 -20.82
C SER A 203 -10.78 14.89 -21.68
N ASP A 204 -10.24 14.94 -22.91
CA ASP A 204 -10.34 16.10 -23.81
C ASP A 204 -11.73 16.24 -24.49
N GLY A 205 -12.77 15.75 -23.81
CA GLY A 205 -14.12 15.61 -24.30
C GLY A 205 -15.19 15.69 -23.21
N THR A 206 -15.05 16.55 -22.20
CA THR A 206 -16.21 17.15 -21.50
C THR A 206 -15.81 18.35 -20.67
N GLU A 207 -16.70 19.32 -20.64
CA GLU A 207 -16.51 20.70 -20.19
C GLU A 207 -16.12 20.81 -18.72
N SER A 208 -15.25 21.79 -18.48
CA SER A 208 -14.95 22.39 -17.18
C SER A 208 -16.23 22.78 -16.43
N GLU A 209 -16.43 22.24 -15.23
CA GLU A 209 -17.07 22.99 -14.16
C GLU A 209 -16.21 22.90 -12.89
N ASP A 210 -15.96 24.08 -12.37
CA ASP A 210 -15.02 24.51 -11.35
C ASP A 210 -15.63 24.25 -9.97
N GLU A 211 -15.05 23.35 -9.17
CA GLU A 211 -15.31 23.29 -7.73
C GLU A 211 -13.99 23.37 -6.96
N THR A 212 -13.61 24.61 -6.69
CA THR A 212 -12.62 24.99 -5.68
C THR A 212 -13.12 24.62 -4.29
N GLN A 213 -12.48 23.64 -3.65
CA GLN A 213 -12.55 23.45 -2.20
C GLN A 213 -11.16 23.67 -1.59
N GLU A 214 -11.02 24.81 -0.93
CA GLU A 214 -9.92 25.12 -0.02
C GLU A 214 -9.84 24.06 1.09
N PHE A 215 -8.69 23.42 1.25
CA PHE A 215 -8.38 22.61 2.43
C PHE A 215 -7.19 23.20 3.18
N GLU A 216 -7.46 23.53 4.45
CA GLU A 216 -6.52 24.10 5.40
C GLU A 216 -5.26 23.23 5.58
N ASP A 217 -4.14 23.91 5.51
CA ASP A 217 -2.77 23.43 5.70
C ASP A 217 -2.58 22.86 7.13
N VAL A 218 -2.32 21.54 7.25
CA VAL A 218 -2.07 20.90 8.55
C VAL A 218 -0.56 20.86 8.81
N ASP A 219 -0.06 21.95 9.39
CA ASP A 219 1.29 22.09 9.90
C ASP A 219 1.62 20.98 10.93
N ALA A 220 2.58 20.14 10.56
CA ALA A 220 3.05 19.01 11.36
C ALA A 220 3.98 19.48 12.49
N THR A 221 3.41 20.01 13.57
CA THR A 221 4.12 20.19 14.84
C THR A 221 3.95 18.98 15.77
N LYS A 222 5.08 18.50 16.30
CA LYS A 222 5.16 17.52 17.39
C LYS A 222 4.56 18.14 18.66
N ASP A 223 3.47 17.58 19.17
CA ASP A 223 3.30 17.13 20.57
C ASP A 223 1.84 16.79 20.92
N ALA A 224 1.71 15.86 21.87
CA ALA A 224 0.53 15.48 22.66
C ALA A 224 -0.72 14.91 21.93
N ILE A 225 -1.27 13.83 22.52
CA ILE A 225 -2.50 13.16 22.08
C ILE A 225 -3.68 14.13 22.29
N ASN A 226 -4.09 14.85 21.24
CA ASN A 226 -5.29 15.69 21.25
C ASN A 226 -6.57 14.84 21.14
N GLU A 227 -7.59 15.25 21.91
CA GLU A 227 -8.93 14.63 22.00
C GLU A 227 -9.62 14.51 20.62
N LYS A 228 -9.35 15.45 19.69
CA LYS A 228 -9.83 15.45 18.30
C LYS A 228 -9.43 14.18 17.53
N HIS A 229 -8.17 13.74 17.67
CA HIS A 229 -7.66 12.55 16.98
C HIS A 229 -8.20 11.23 17.57
N MET A 230 -8.61 11.24 18.84
CA MET A 230 -9.29 10.09 19.46
C MET A 230 -10.75 9.99 18.99
N GLU A 231 -11.37 11.13 18.70
CA GLU A 231 -12.69 11.19 18.07
C GLU A 231 -12.64 10.63 16.64
N GLU A 232 -11.59 10.93 15.86
CA GLU A 232 -11.35 10.36 14.52
C GLU A 232 -11.15 8.83 14.58
N ILE A 233 -10.34 8.32 15.51
CA ILE A 233 -10.15 6.88 15.69
C ILE A 233 -11.45 6.19 16.15
N ARG A 234 -12.27 6.84 16.99
CA ARG A 234 -13.58 6.31 17.40
C ARG A 234 -14.58 6.33 16.26
N GLY A 235 -14.62 7.40 15.47
CA GLY A 235 -15.43 7.51 14.27
C GLY A 235 -15.04 6.42 13.28
N LEU A 236 -13.74 6.21 13.07
CA LEU A 236 -13.21 5.13 12.25
C LEU A 236 -13.62 3.76 12.80
N ALA A 237 -13.43 3.47 14.09
CA ALA A 237 -13.79 2.19 14.70
C ALA A 237 -15.31 1.91 14.69
N GLN A 238 -16.15 2.94 14.80
CA GLN A 238 -17.60 2.82 14.72
C GLN A 238 -18.03 2.55 13.28
N LYS A 239 -17.52 3.32 12.32
CA LYS A 239 -17.83 3.14 10.90
C LYS A 239 -17.33 1.81 10.36
N ILE A 240 -16.18 1.32 10.84
CA ILE A 240 -15.70 -0.05 10.54
C ILE A 240 -16.70 -1.09 10.98
N ARG A 241 -17.35 -0.92 12.15
CA ARG A 241 -18.43 -1.83 12.56
C ARG A 241 -19.64 -1.71 11.65
N ASP A 242 -19.98 -0.51 11.22
CA ASP A 242 -21.16 -0.25 10.38
C ASP A 242 -20.96 -0.85 8.97
N VAL A 243 -19.81 -0.64 8.32
CA VAL A 243 -19.45 -1.27 7.02
C VAL A 243 -19.38 -2.80 7.12
N ILE A 244 -18.79 -3.33 8.20
CA ILE A 244 -18.77 -4.79 8.43
C ILE A 244 -20.19 -5.34 8.64
N HIS A 245 -21.16 -4.54 9.13
CA HIS A 245 -22.52 -5.01 9.41
C HIS A 245 -23.53 -4.77 8.28
N GLU A 246 -23.38 -3.72 7.47
CA GLU A 246 -24.37 -3.35 6.43
C GLU A 246 -23.98 -3.85 5.02
N ASP A 247 -22.69 -3.98 4.69
CA ASP A 247 -22.22 -4.22 3.31
C ASP A 247 -21.76 -5.65 2.99
N MET A 248 -21.99 -6.64 3.87
CA MET A 248 -21.76 -8.05 3.52
C MET A 248 -22.66 -8.59 2.37
N LYS A 249 -23.45 -7.74 1.69
CA LYS A 249 -24.44 -8.15 0.69
C LYS A 249 -24.21 -7.69 -0.75
N ALA A 250 -23.20 -6.90 -1.06
CA ALA A 250 -22.90 -6.61 -2.46
C ALA A 250 -21.42 -6.33 -2.63
N GLY A 251 -20.78 -7.02 -3.57
CA GLY A 251 -19.41 -6.74 -4.01
C GLY A 251 -19.30 -5.42 -4.78
N GLN A 252 -19.94 -4.36 -4.28
CA GLN A 252 -19.77 -3.01 -4.78
C GLN A 252 -18.47 -2.44 -4.21
N HIS A 253 -17.67 -1.86 -5.09
CA HIS A 253 -16.50 -1.08 -4.77
C HIS A 253 -16.93 0.01 -3.79
N ASP A 254 -16.41 0.00 -2.57
CA ASP A 254 -16.84 0.93 -1.54
C ASP A 254 -16.14 2.28 -1.77
N GLU A 255 -16.79 3.13 -2.57
CA GLU A 255 -16.37 4.52 -2.87
C GLU A 255 -16.04 5.28 -1.57
N TYR A 256 -16.69 4.94 -0.46
CA TYR A 256 -16.53 5.62 0.82
C TYR A 256 -15.19 5.31 1.50
N LEU A 257 -14.68 4.07 1.40
CA LEU A 257 -13.35 3.74 1.92
C LEU A 257 -12.23 4.31 1.06
N ASP A 258 -12.47 4.47 -0.25
CA ASP A 258 -11.51 5.09 -1.15
C ASP A 258 -11.39 6.61 -0.89
N GLU A 259 -12.43 7.30 -0.41
CA GLU A 259 -12.36 8.70 0.07
C GLU A 259 -11.30 8.88 1.18
N PHE A 260 -11.20 7.94 2.12
CA PHE A 260 -10.18 8.03 3.18
C PHE A 260 -8.76 7.72 2.71
N LEU A 261 -8.62 7.06 1.57
CA LEU A 261 -7.34 6.82 0.91
C LEU A 261 -6.97 7.96 -0.05
N GLU A 262 -7.87 8.91 -0.30
CA GLU A 262 -7.65 10.05 -1.19
C GLU A 262 -6.37 10.85 -0.87
N PRO A 263 -5.98 11.13 0.39
CA PRO A 263 -4.72 11.82 0.68
C PRO A 263 -3.48 11.06 0.17
N LEU A 264 -3.54 9.74 0.15
CA LEU A 264 -2.48 8.90 -0.41
C LEU A 264 -2.52 8.91 -1.95
N TYR A 265 -3.72 8.95 -2.54
CA TYR A 265 -3.88 9.00 -4.00
C TYR A 265 -3.39 10.34 -4.56
N LYS A 266 -3.71 11.46 -3.89
CA LYS A 266 -3.25 12.83 -4.23
C LYS A 266 -1.74 13.04 -4.10
N LEU A 267 -1.02 12.19 -3.37
CA LEU A 267 0.41 12.35 -3.18
C LEU A 267 1.16 12.21 -4.51
N ASP A 268 1.95 13.20 -4.92
CA ASP A 268 2.68 13.10 -6.18
C ASP A 268 3.83 12.09 -6.09
N LYS A 269 3.67 10.98 -6.82
CA LYS A 269 4.58 9.83 -6.80
C LYS A 269 5.92 10.16 -7.48
N PHE A 270 5.91 11.03 -8.49
CA PHE A 270 7.09 11.43 -9.23
C PHE A 270 7.91 12.46 -8.45
N GLN A 271 7.26 13.41 -7.78
CA GLN A 271 7.91 14.32 -6.84
C GLN A 271 8.59 13.53 -5.72
N PHE A 272 7.85 12.61 -5.07
CA PHE A 272 8.42 11.77 -4.02
C PHE A 272 9.63 10.96 -4.51
N PHE A 273 9.56 10.42 -5.73
CA PHE A 273 10.68 9.75 -6.38
C PHE A 273 11.87 10.69 -6.60
N ALA A 274 11.65 11.87 -7.18
CA ALA A 274 12.72 12.84 -7.45
C ALA A 274 13.43 13.30 -6.18
N GLU A 275 12.69 13.66 -5.13
CA GLU A 275 13.24 14.03 -3.83
C GLU A 275 14.03 12.89 -3.19
N THR A 276 13.54 11.67 -3.35
CA THR A 276 14.22 10.47 -2.86
C THR A 276 15.53 10.24 -3.61
N MET A 277 15.54 10.44 -4.93
CA MET A 277 16.76 10.33 -5.75
C MET A 277 17.81 11.40 -5.40
N ASP A 278 17.42 12.57 -4.91
CA ASP A 278 18.35 13.60 -4.40
C ASP A 278 18.99 13.21 -3.06
N LYS A 279 18.29 12.39 -2.26
CA LYS A 279 18.76 11.87 -0.96
C LYS A 279 19.56 10.58 -1.10
N PHE A 280 19.19 9.72 -2.06
CA PHE A 280 19.77 8.39 -2.24
C PHE A 280 21.31 8.36 -2.32
N PRO A 281 22.00 9.18 -3.13
CA PRO A 281 23.47 9.19 -3.16
C PRO A 281 24.12 9.69 -1.87
N LYS A 282 23.39 10.40 -1.01
CA LYS A 282 23.87 10.88 0.30
C LYS A 282 23.72 9.80 1.38
N ILE A 283 22.58 9.10 1.37
CA ILE A 283 22.27 8.04 2.34
C ILE A 283 23.05 6.76 2.02
N ASN A 284 23.08 6.38 0.74
CA ASN A 284 23.67 5.13 0.27
C ASN A 284 24.56 5.34 -0.98
N PRO A 285 25.73 6.00 -0.85
CA PRO A 285 26.58 6.36 -1.99
C PRO A 285 26.98 5.16 -2.86
N GLN A 286 27.39 4.05 -2.23
CA GLN A 286 27.85 2.86 -2.95
C GLN A 286 26.71 2.17 -3.70
N ALA A 287 25.54 2.00 -3.07
CA ALA A 287 24.39 1.37 -3.71
C ALA A 287 23.89 2.19 -4.90
N TYR A 288 23.87 3.52 -4.77
CA TYR A 288 23.54 4.41 -5.88
C TYR A 288 24.54 4.28 -7.04
N GLN A 289 25.85 4.29 -6.76
CA GLN A 289 26.87 4.11 -7.79
C GLN A 289 26.74 2.77 -8.51
N ASP A 290 26.49 1.69 -7.76
CA ASP A 290 26.33 0.36 -8.35
C ASP A 290 25.06 0.27 -9.20
N TRP A 291 23.98 0.94 -8.78
CA TRP A 291 22.74 1.05 -9.56
C TRP A 291 22.96 1.78 -10.90
N ILE A 292 23.62 2.95 -10.87
CA ILE A 292 23.94 3.71 -12.08
C ILE A 292 24.84 2.91 -13.05
N LYS A 293 25.75 2.08 -12.53
CA LYS A 293 26.67 1.25 -13.32
C LYS A 293 25.98 0.09 -14.04
N VAL A 294 24.96 -0.53 -13.43
CA VAL A 294 24.23 -1.64 -14.07
C VAL A 294 23.24 -1.17 -15.12
N MET A 295 22.86 0.11 -15.10
CA MET A 295 21.95 0.69 -16.09
C MET A 295 22.66 1.04 -17.40
N ASN A 296 22.01 0.74 -18.52
CA ASN A 296 22.42 1.19 -19.84
C ASN A 296 22.08 2.69 -20.07
N GLY A 297 22.52 3.25 -21.19
CA GLY A 297 22.29 4.68 -21.51
C GLY A 297 20.82 5.08 -21.55
N GLN A 298 19.96 4.25 -22.15
CA GLN A 298 18.52 4.49 -22.25
C GLN A 298 17.84 4.45 -20.87
N GLN A 299 18.16 3.46 -20.05
CA GLN A 299 17.64 3.34 -18.68
C GLN A 299 18.02 4.56 -17.83
N ARG A 300 19.27 5.02 -17.94
CA ARG A 300 19.71 6.24 -17.24
C ARG A 300 18.95 7.48 -17.73
N GLN A 301 18.71 7.59 -19.03
CA GLN A 301 17.93 8.70 -19.60
C GLN A 301 16.50 8.71 -19.06
N VAL A 302 15.84 7.54 -19.02
CA VAL A 302 14.47 7.43 -18.48
C VAL A 302 14.42 7.81 -17.00
N VAL A 303 15.38 7.37 -16.19
CA VAL A 303 15.47 7.81 -14.78
C VAL A 303 15.61 9.32 -14.66
N GLN A 304 16.45 9.95 -15.49
CA GLN A 304 16.59 11.41 -15.50
C GLN A 304 15.32 12.14 -15.94
N GLN A 305 14.56 11.57 -16.89
CA GLN A 305 13.26 12.10 -17.30
C GLN A 305 12.25 12.05 -16.16
N LEU A 306 12.14 10.93 -15.45
CA LEU A 306 11.26 10.79 -14.29
C LEU A 306 11.63 11.76 -13.15
N ILE A 307 12.93 11.92 -12.87
CA ILE A 307 13.41 12.91 -11.88
C ILE A 307 13.04 14.34 -12.32
N SER A 308 13.22 14.66 -13.60
CA SER A 308 12.90 16.00 -14.13
C SER A 308 11.40 16.28 -14.09
N LEU A 309 10.56 15.28 -14.39
CA LEU A 309 9.10 15.37 -14.26
C LEU A 309 8.70 15.66 -12.81
N GLY A 310 9.20 14.87 -11.85
CA GLY A 310 8.89 15.08 -10.43
C GLY A 310 9.31 16.45 -9.92
N ARG A 311 10.46 16.97 -10.37
CA ARG A 311 10.89 18.34 -10.04
C ARG A 311 10.01 19.42 -10.66
N LYS A 312 9.54 19.22 -11.90
CA LYS A 312 8.62 20.14 -12.57
C LYS A 312 7.30 20.23 -11.81
N ARG A 313 6.69 19.08 -11.48
CA ARG A 313 5.44 19.03 -10.71
C ARG A 313 5.59 19.70 -9.33
N ALA A 314 6.70 19.46 -8.64
CA ALA A 314 7.00 20.12 -7.37
C ALA A 314 7.16 21.65 -7.45
N GLN A 315 7.55 22.19 -8.62
CA GLN A 315 7.60 23.64 -8.84
C GLN A 315 6.20 24.19 -9.13
N GLU A 316 5.40 23.47 -9.91
CA GLU A 316 4.01 23.84 -10.24
C GLU A 316 3.13 23.87 -9.00
N SER A 317 3.23 22.87 -8.12
CA SER A 317 2.47 22.85 -6.85
C SER A 317 2.78 24.06 -5.96
N LYS A 318 4.05 24.49 -5.89
CA LYS A 318 4.45 25.66 -5.09
C LYS A 318 3.95 26.97 -5.66
N SER A 319 3.95 27.10 -6.98
CA SER A 319 3.41 28.30 -7.63
C SER A 319 1.91 28.44 -7.39
N ASN A 320 1.17 27.32 -7.40
CA ASN A 320 -0.27 27.32 -7.16
C ASN A 320 -0.67 27.58 -5.69
N GLU A 321 0.25 27.40 -4.74
CA GLU A 321 0.04 27.73 -3.32
C GLU A 321 0.31 29.22 -3.01
N GLU A 322 0.98 29.96 -3.91
CA GLU A 322 1.34 31.37 -3.74
C GLU A 322 0.36 32.36 -4.42
N ASP A 323 -0.56 31.86 -5.25
CA ASP A 323 -1.62 32.63 -5.95
C ASP A 323 -2.96 32.58 -5.21
#